data_AF-A0A387HPW7-F1
#
_entry.id   AF-A0A387HPW7-F1
#
_cell.length_a   1.000
_cell.length_b   1.000
_cell.length_c   1.000
_cell.angle_alpha   90.00
_cell.angle_beta   90.00
_cell.angle_gamma   90.00
#
_symmetry.space_group_name_H-M   'P 1'
#
loop_
_entity.id
_entity.type
_entity.pdbx_description
1 polymer ?
#
loop_
_entity_poly.entity_id
_entity_poly.type
_entity_poly.pdbx_seq_one_letter_code
_entity_poly.pdbx_strand_id
1 'polypeptide(L)'
;MRDLDLPTPGHTRLSWDYTPRTPQLHRLHQRAQEQQWSAGDLDWSLPVPFGAPLPDGTDFARASFEASPMAVRGRPMWDTFRWELQSWLVSQFLHGEQAALVAAARLVQELPDVESKLCAASQVTDEARHVEVFSRYLREKIPQPYAVNEALHALVKDVLSDARWDIAALGMQIVVEALAMAAFRLAGTTFHDPLIRRVTTLVARDEARHVSFGVLALREVHREFGSAERAEREDLVLDAAALMRRRFLLGDVWERLDVDRAAGVRYAASDRAMVAYRRTVFTRVVSALDHIDLLTDRVRQGLDRLDLLGDGSPVRRPRGG
;
A
#
# COMPACT_ATOMS: atom_id res chain seq x y z
N MET A 1 15.16 11.85 -8.55
CA MET A 1 15.06 10.66 -9.43
C MET A 1 14.47 11.10 -10.76
N ARG A 2 14.82 10.43 -11.86
CA ARG A 2 14.21 10.65 -13.18
C ARG A 2 12.87 9.89 -13.26
N ASP A 3 12.05 10.24 -14.25
CA ASP A 3 10.81 9.53 -14.55
C ASP A 3 11.08 8.04 -14.81
N LEU A 4 10.08 7.19 -14.50
CA LEU A 4 10.14 5.75 -14.74
C LEU A 4 9.43 5.43 -16.06
N ASP A 5 10.21 5.30 -17.13
CA ASP A 5 9.73 4.88 -18.44
C ASP A 5 9.92 3.37 -18.65
N LEU A 6 8.83 2.65 -18.92
CA LEU A 6 8.82 1.20 -19.08
C LEU A 6 8.23 0.81 -20.45
N PRO A 7 9.02 0.21 -21.36
CA PRO A 7 8.49 -0.36 -22.59
C PRO A 7 7.86 -1.72 -22.29
N THR A 8 6.63 -1.74 -21.79
CA THR A 8 5.90 -2.98 -21.48
C THR A 8 4.93 -3.32 -22.62
N PRO A 9 5.04 -4.50 -23.27
CA PRO A 9 4.02 -4.99 -24.19
C PRO A 9 2.72 -5.24 -23.42
N GLY A 10 1.62 -4.62 -23.83
CA GLY A 10 0.29 -4.86 -23.25
C GLY A 10 -0.65 -5.53 -24.26
N HIS A 11 -1.65 -6.25 -23.76
CA HIS A 11 -2.69 -6.85 -24.59
C HIS A 11 -3.96 -5.99 -24.57
N THR A 12 -4.28 -5.32 -25.67
CA THR A 12 -5.59 -4.65 -25.77
C THR A 12 -6.68 -5.67 -26.04
N ARG A 13 -7.63 -5.80 -25.13
CA ARG A 13 -8.74 -6.76 -25.25
C ARG A 13 -10.09 -6.07 -25.19
N LEU A 14 -10.92 -6.31 -26.20
CA LEU A 14 -12.34 -6.03 -26.21
C LEU A 14 -13.11 -7.33 -25.99
N SER A 15 -14.19 -7.27 -25.21
CA SER A 15 -15.16 -8.35 -25.07
C SER A 15 -16.51 -7.83 -25.55
N TRP A 16 -17.17 -8.60 -26.43
CA TRP A 16 -18.52 -8.34 -26.91
C TRP A 16 -19.58 -9.11 -26.12
N ASP A 17 -19.15 -9.87 -25.11
CA ASP A 17 -20.05 -10.54 -24.18
C ASP A 17 -20.31 -9.63 -22.98
N TYR A 18 -21.58 -9.23 -22.85
CA TYR A 18 -22.11 -8.35 -21.82
C TYR A 18 -22.98 -9.10 -20.81
N THR A 19 -22.97 -10.43 -20.84
CA THR A 19 -23.69 -11.25 -19.87
C THR A 19 -23.07 -11.09 -18.48
N PRO A 20 -23.84 -10.68 -17.45
CA PRO A 20 -23.32 -10.59 -16.10
C PRO A 20 -22.91 -11.97 -15.58
N ARG A 21 -21.65 -12.14 -15.16
CA ARG A 21 -21.10 -13.39 -14.63
C ARG A 21 -20.87 -13.31 -13.13
N THR A 22 -20.45 -12.15 -12.63
CA THR A 22 -20.00 -12.00 -11.23
C THR A 22 -20.78 -10.90 -10.52
N PRO A 23 -21.93 -11.23 -9.90
CA PRO A 23 -22.78 -10.25 -9.19
C PRO A 23 -22.04 -9.43 -8.12
N GLN A 24 -20.97 -9.98 -7.54
CA GLN A 24 -20.10 -9.29 -6.60
C GLN A 24 -19.36 -8.11 -7.24
N LEU A 25 -18.83 -8.26 -8.47
CA LEU A 25 -18.17 -7.19 -9.21
C LEU A 25 -19.15 -6.09 -9.59
N HIS A 26 -20.35 -6.47 -10.05
CA HIS A 26 -21.40 -5.50 -10.34
C HIS A 26 -21.76 -4.63 -9.12
N ARG A 27 -21.99 -5.25 -7.95
CA ARG A 27 -22.24 -4.52 -6.70
C ARG A 27 -21.07 -3.64 -6.29
N LEU A 28 -19.84 -4.06 -6.55
CA LEU A 28 -18.65 -3.29 -6.23
C LEU A 28 -18.57 -2.02 -7.09
N HIS A 29 -18.82 -2.15 -8.39
CA HIS A 29 -18.89 -1.03 -9.32
C HIS A 29 -20.02 -0.05 -8.96
N GLN A 30 -21.22 -0.54 -8.66
CA GLN A 30 -22.34 0.31 -8.21
C GLN A 30 -21.97 1.11 -6.95
N ARG A 31 -21.38 0.46 -5.96
CA ARG A 31 -20.91 1.14 -4.73
C ARG A 31 -19.85 2.19 -5.03
N ALA A 32 -18.96 1.94 -5.99
CA ALA A 32 -17.96 2.93 -6.39
C ALA A 32 -18.62 4.19 -6.97
N GLN A 33 -19.68 4.03 -7.78
CA GLN A 33 -20.45 5.17 -8.31
C GLN A 33 -21.17 5.95 -7.21
N GLU A 34 -21.82 5.25 -6.28
CA GLU A 34 -22.58 5.87 -5.18
C GLU A 34 -21.71 6.59 -4.15
N GLN A 35 -20.46 6.15 -3.97
CA GLN A 35 -19.56 6.63 -2.91
C GLN A 35 -18.48 7.59 -3.43
N GLN A 36 -18.69 8.20 -4.59
CA GLN A 36 -17.76 9.20 -5.11
C GLN A 36 -17.59 10.39 -4.16
N TRP A 37 -16.40 10.97 -4.20
CA TRP A 37 -16.03 12.20 -3.50
C TRP A 37 -15.01 12.97 -4.36
N SER A 38 -14.67 14.18 -3.96
CA SER A 38 -13.79 15.07 -4.71
C SER A 38 -12.84 15.81 -3.78
N ALA A 39 -11.79 16.41 -4.35
CA ALA A 39 -10.93 17.32 -3.60
C ALA A 39 -11.72 18.50 -2.98
N GLY A 40 -12.89 18.86 -3.51
CA GLY A 40 -13.76 19.91 -2.97
C GLY A 40 -14.46 19.53 -1.66
N ASP A 41 -14.57 18.24 -1.33
CA ASP A 41 -15.17 17.75 -0.08
C ASP A 41 -14.22 17.84 1.12
N LEU A 42 -12.99 18.32 0.90
CA LEU A 42 -11.95 18.49 1.91
C LEU A 42 -11.80 19.97 2.27
N ASP A 43 -11.64 20.26 3.56
CA ASP A 43 -11.36 21.60 4.04
C ASP A 43 -9.85 21.93 3.93
N TRP A 44 -9.45 22.45 2.78
CA TRP A 44 -8.07 22.89 2.52
C TRP A 44 -7.65 24.13 3.29
N SER A 45 -8.58 24.85 3.93
CA SER A 45 -8.26 26.02 4.75
C SER A 45 -7.60 25.65 6.07
N LEU A 46 -7.71 24.39 6.48
CA LEU A 46 -7.11 23.89 7.73
C LEU A 46 -5.59 24.14 7.75
N PRO A 47 -5.07 24.71 8.84
CA PRO A 47 -3.63 24.89 9.03
C PRO A 47 -2.97 23.54 9.32
N VAL A 48 -1.78 23.33 8.75
CA VAL A 48 -0.92 22.18 9.08
C VAL A 48 0.33 22.75 9.75
N PRO A 49 0.43 22.68 11.09
CA PRO A 49 1.52 23.30 11.85
C PRO A 49 2.75 22.39 11.82
N PHE A 50 3.28 22.11 10.63
CA PHE A 50 4.42 21.21 10.43
C PHE A 50 5.61 21.66 11.29
N GLY A 51 6.15 20.74 12.08
CA GLY A 51 7.27 21.01 13.00
C GLY A 51 6.88 21.56 14.37
N ALA A 52 5.59 21.85 14.62
CA ALA A 52 5.14 22.27 15.95
C ALA A 52 5.24 21.12 16.98
N PRO A 53 5.38 21.42 18.28
CA PRO A 53 5.36 20.40 19.32
C PRO A 53 4.08 19.56 19.26
N LEU A 54 4.22 18.26 19.45
CA LEU A 54 3.11 17.32 19.38
C LEU A 54 2.68 16.88 20.79
N PRO A 55 1.39 16.55 20.99
CA PRO A 55 0.95 15.91 22.23
C PRO A 55 1.74 14.62 22.49
N ASP A 56 1.86 14.27 23.78
CA ASP A 56 2.52 13.03 24.18
C ASP A 56 1.89 11.83 23.46
N GLY A 57 2.76 10.98 22.90
CA GLY A 57 2.36 9.70 22.35
C GLY A 57 2.05 8.67 23.43
N THR A 58 1.85 7.43 23.03
CA THR A 58 1.73 6.32 23.97
C THR A 58 3.07 6.07 24.66
N ASP A 59 3.05 5.52 25.88
CA ASP A 59 4.29 5.09 26.57
C ASP A 59 5.09 4.09 25.73
N PHE A 60 4.41 3.26 24.96
CA PHE A 60 5.04 2.33 24.04
C PHE A 60 5.82 3.04 22.91
N ALA A 61 5.24 4.07 22.30
CA ALA A 61 5.91 4.86 21.28
C ALA A 61 7.07 5.68 21.86
N ARG A 62 6.91 6.19 23.08
CA ARG A 62 7.95 6.92 23.80
C ARG A 62 9.14 6.02 24.15
N ALA A 63 8.88 4.82 24.66
CA ALA A 63 9.93 3.82 24.95
C ALA A 63 10.70 3.41 23.69
N SER A 64 10.04 3.27 22.54
CA SER A 64 10.72 3.08 21.25
C SER A 64 11.64 4.28 20.95
N PHE A 65 11.15 5.52 21.01
CA PHE A 65 12.02 6.68 20.79
C PHE A 65 13.23 6.73 21.73
N GLU A 66 13.03 6.47 23.03
CA GLU A 66 14.10 6.46 24.05
C GLU A 66 15.16 5.37 23.81
N ALA A 67 14.79 4.27 23.13
CA ALA A 67 15.72 3.22 22.72
C ALA A 67 16.40 3.49 21.36
N SER A 68 15.98 4.54 20.63
CA SER A 68 16.45 4.83 19.29
C SER A 68 17.81 5.55 19.28
N PRO A 69 18.55 5.53 18.14
CA PRO A 69 19.75 6.34 17.96
C PRO A 69 19.54 7.86 18.15
N MET A 70 18.30 8.33 18.11
CA MET A 70 17.94 9.75 18.26
C MET A 70 17.70 10.17 19.71
N ALA A 71 17.67 9.22 20.66
CA ALA A 71 17.29 9.48 22.05
C ALA A 71 18.12 10.60 22.71
N VAL A 72 19.41 10.68 22.37
CA VAL A 72 20.35 11.70 22.88
C VAL A 72 19.96 13.14 22.52
N ARG A 73 19.09 13.32 21.51
CA ARG A 73 18.58 14.63 21.06
C ARG A 73 17.29 15.05 21.77
N GLY A 74 16.76 14.19 22.65
CA GLY A 74 15.65 14.49 23.53
C GLY A 74 14.30 14.72 22.82
N ARG A 75 13.34 15.27 23.58
CA ARG A 75 11.96 15.47 23.13
C ARG A 75 11.81 16.23 21.80
N PRO A 76 12.50 17.36 21.55
CA PRO A 76 12.32 18.07 20.28
C PRO A 76 12.57 17.19 19.05
N MET A 77 13.56 16.29 19.12
CA MET A 77 13.83 15.34 18.04
C MET A 77 12.76 14.27 17.88
N TRP A 78 12.09 13.86 18.96
CA TRP A 78 10.96 12.95 18.85
C TRP A 78 9.82 13.56 18.03
N ASP A 79 9.51 14.83 18.29
CA ASP A 79 8.47 15.57 17.56
C ASP A 79 8.90 15.77 16.09
N THR A 80 10.18 16.11 15.84
CA THR A 80 10.74 16.17 14.48
C THR A 80 10.58 14.84 13.74
N PHE A 81 10.98 13.72 14.36
CA PHE A 81 10.85 12.40 13.76
C PHE A 81 9.40 12.08 13.40
N ARG A 82 8.44 12.41 14.28
CA ARG A 82 7.02 12.17 14.04
C ARG A 82 6.46 12.97 12.87
N TRP A 83 6.90 14.22 12.70
CA TRP A 83 6.56 15.04 11.53
C TRP A 83 7.22 14.53 10.25
N GLU A 84 8.49 14.13 10.31
CA GLU A 84 9.20 13.57 9.17
C GLU A 84 8.62 12.22 8.73
N LEU A 85 8.21 11.37 9.68
CA LEU A 85 7.52 10.12 9.39
C LEU A 85 6.19 10.37 8.66
N GLN A 86 5.42 11.38 9.08
CA GLN A 86 4.21 11.77 8.36
C GLN A 86 4.53 12.27 6.95
N SER A 87 5.48 13.19 6.81
CA SER A 87 5.92 13.72 5.50
C SER A 87 6.36 12.59 4.57
N TRP A 88 7.16 11.65 5.09
CA TRP A 88 7.62 10.47 4.35
C TRP A 88 6.45 9.59 3.94
N LEU A 89 5.57 9.18 4.86
CA LEU A 89 4.42 8.33 4.56
C LEU A 89 3.53 8.94 3.48
N VAL A 90 3.17 10.22 3.60
CA VAL A 90 2.31 10.90 2.63
C VAL A 90 2.99 11.03 1.27
N SER A 91 4.30 11.29 1.24
CA SER A 91 5.07 11.27 -0.01
C SER A 91 5.05 9.89 -0.66
N GLN A 92 5.27 8.83 0.12
CA GLN A 92 5.24 7.46 -0.40
C GLN A 92 3.83 6.99 -0.78
N PHE A 93 2.78 7.56 -0.20
CA PHE A 93 1.42 7.32 -0.65
C PHE A 93 1.22 7.91 -2.03
N LEU A 94 1.52 9.19 -2.26
CA LEU A 94 1.43 9.81 -3.59
C LEU A 94 2.11 8.96 -4.68
N HIS A 95 3.35 8.52 -4.43
CA HIS A 95 4.10 7.70 -5.39
C HIS A 95 3.45 6.34 -5.64
N GLY A 96 2.85 5.75 -4.60
CA GLY A 96 2.05 4.52 -4.71
C GLY A 96 0.78 4.72 -5.53
N GLU A 97 0.02 5.78 -5.26
CA GLU A 97 -1.24 6.07 -5.97
C GLU A 97 -1.00 6.37 -7.45
N GLN A 98 0.12 7.02 -7.79
CA GLN A 98 0.48 7.21 -9.19
C GLN A 98 0.75 5.87 -9.90
N ALA A 99 1.40 4.93 -9.21
CA ALA A 99 1.61 3.59 -9.75
C ALA A 99 0.29 2.81 -9.86
N ALA A 100 -0.59 2.91 -8.86
CA ALA A 100 -1.91 2.29 -8.86
C ALA A 100 -2.79 2.84 -9.99
N LEU A 101 -2.77 4.16 -10.24
CA LEU A 101 -3.44 4.80 -11.37
C LEU A 101 -3.04 4.16 -12.70
N VAL A 102 -1.75 4.01 -12.95
CA VAL A 102 -1.23 3.42 -14.18
C VAL A 102 -1.58 1.93 -14.28
N ALA A 103 -1.46 1.19 -13.18
CA ALA A 103 -1.83 -0.22 -13.12
C ALA A 103 -3.34 -0.42 -13.41
N ALA A 104 -4.22 0.36 -12.78
CA ALA A 104 -5.65 0.29 -13.02
C ALA A 104 -6.01 0.62 -14.47
N ALA A 105 -5.37 1.65 -15.06
CA ALA A 105 -5.58 2.02 -16.46
C ALA A 105 -5.15 0.91 -17.42
N ARG A 106 -4.07 0.19 -17.09
CA ARG A 106 -3.63 -1.00 -17.81
C ARG A 106 -4.62 -2.16 -17.67
N LEU A 107 -5.13 -2.41 -16.47
CA LEU A 107 -6.13 -3.44 -16.22
C LEU A 107 -7.41 -3.22 -17.05
N VAL A 108 -7.85 -1.96 -17.21
CA VAL A 108 -8.97 -1.62 -18.12
C VAL A 108 -8.72 -2.13 -19.53
N GLN A 109 -7.49 -2.05 -20.04
CA GLN A 109 -7.14 -2.51 -21.39
C GLN A 109 -7.07 -4.05 -21.48
N GLU A 110 -6.53 -4.71 -20.46
CA GLU A 110 -6.09 -6.11 -20.53
C GLU A 110 -7.12 -7.13 -20.01
N LEU A 111 -7.98 -6.74 -19.05
CA LEU A 111 -8.88 -7.67 -18.38
C LEU A 111 -9.81 -8.41 -19.36
N PRO A 112 -10.14 -9.69 -19.09
CA PRO A 112 -10.81 -10.55 -20.05
C PRO A 112 -12.30 -10.25 -20.25
N ASP A 113 -12.97 -9.71 -19.23
CA ASP A 113 -14.40 -9.49 -19.18
C ASP A 113 -14.75 -8.02 -18.92
N VAL A 114 -15.97 -7.62 -19.29
CA VAL A 114 -16.42 -6.22 -19.20
C VAL A 114 -16.66 -5.79 -17.74
N GLU A 115 -17.15 -6.67 -16.86
CA GLU A 115 -17.48 -6.32 -15.47
C GLU A 115 -16.22 -5.94 -14.68
N SER A 116 -15.14 -6.69 -14.87
CA SER A 116 -13.83 -6.39 -14.29
C SER A 116 -13.25 -5.09 -14.85
N LYS A 117 -13.42 -4.82 -16.16
CA LYS A 117 -13.00 -3.54 -16.77
C LYS A 117 -13.76 -2.35 -16.20
N LEU A 118 -15.06 -2.49 -15.92
CA LEU A 118 -15.86 -1.43 -15.28
C LEU A 118 -15.37 -1.13 -13.84
N CYS A 119 -15.00 -2.17 -13.08
CA CYS A 119 -14.39 -2.00 -11.75
C CYS A 119 -13.03 -1.28 -11.85
N ALA A 120 -12.17 -1.72 -12.76
CA ALA A 120 -10.87 -1.09 -13.00
C ALA A 120 -11.01 0.38 -13.46
N ALA A 121 -12.01 0.70 -14.29
CA ALA A 121 -12.27 2.06 -14.74
C ALA A 121 -12.75 2.98 -13.61
N SER A 122 -13.57 2.46 -12.69
CA SER A 122 -13.90 3.18 -11.46
C SER A 122 -12.65 3.42 -10.61
N GLN A 123 -11.79 2.42 -10.47
CA GLN A 123 -10.54 2.57 -9.75
C GLN A 123 -9.63 3.64 -10.38
N VAL A 124 -9.49 3.70 -11.71
CA VAL A 124 -8.73 4.78 -12.38
C VAL A 124 -9.21 6.17 -11.94
N THR A 125 -10.52 6.35 -11.81
CA THR A 125 -11.10 7.62 -11.33
C THR A 125 -10.73 7.89 -9.87
N ASP A 126 -10.81 6.86 -9.03
CA ASP A 126 -10.46 6.95 -7.61
C ASP A 126 -8.95 7.28 -7.45
N GLU A 127 -8.05 6.59 -8.15
CA GLU A 127 -6.60 6.84 -8.08
C GLU A 127 -6.18 8.18 -8.65
N ALA A 128 -6.84 8.65 -9.71
CA ALA A 128 -6.59 10.00 -10.24
C ALA A 128 -6.88 11.06 -9.16
N ARG A 129 -7.97 10.88 -8.41
CA ARG A 129 -8.30 11.73 -7.27
C ARG A 129 -7.30 11.57 -6.12
N HIS A 130 -6.86 10.35 -5.81
CA HIS A 130 -5.86 10.12 -4.77
C HIS A 130 -4.54 10.86 -5.07
N VAL A 131 -4.06 10.76 -6.31
CA VAL A 131 -2.89 11.51 -6.80
C VAL A 131 -3.11 13.02 -6.66
N GLU A 132 -4.28 13.53 -7.08
CA GLU A 132 -4.63 14.94 -6.98
C GLU A 132 -4.53 15.45 -5.53
N VAL A 133 -5.19 14.76 -4.59
CA VAL A 133 -5.26 15.22 -3.19
C VAL A 133 -3.93 15.10 -2.47
N PHE A 134 -3.18 14.00 -2.64
CA PHE A 134 -1.89 13.87 -1.98
C PHE A 134 -0.86 14.82 -2.58
N SER A 135 -0.87 15.03 -3.90
CA SER A 135 -0.03 16.03 -4.57
C SER A 135 -0.33 17.44 -4.05
N ARG A 136 -1.60 17.82 -3.96
CA ARG A 136 -2.00 19.12 -3.41
C ARG A 136 -1.57 19.29 -1.96
N TYR A 137 -1.82 18.29 -1.11
CA TYR A 137 -1.40 18.33 0.29
C TYR A 137 0.11 18.51 0.42
N LEU A 138 0.92 17.74 -0.33
CA LEU A 138 2.37 17.85 -0.29
C LEU A 138 2.87 19.22 -0.76
N ARG A 139 2.28 19.79 -1.83
CA ARG A 139 2.67 21.11 -2.33
C ARG A 139 2.28 22.26 -1.40
N GLU A 140 1.12 22.18 -0.76
CA GLU A 140 0.57 23.29 0.03
C GLU A 140 0.95 23.23 1.51
N LYS A 141 1.16 22.03 2.06
CA LYS A 141 1.22 21.81 3.52
C LYS A 141 2.54 21.23 4.01
N ILE A 142 3.35 20.63 3.13
CA ILE A 142 4.61 19.98 3.51
C ILE A 142 5.79 20.74 2.90
N PRO A 143 6.73 21.26 3.72
CA PRO A 143 7.84 22.08 3.20
C PRO A 143 8.78 21.33 2.25
N GLN A 144 9.10 20.07 2.59
CA GLN A 144 10.06 19.26 1.85
C GLN A 144 9.56 17.81 1.72
N PRO A 145 8.82 17.51 0.64
CA PRO A 145 8.40 16.14 0.33
C PRO A 145 9.59 15.19 0.15
N TYR A 146 9.35 13.88 0.27
CA TYR A 146 10.34 12.85 -0.02
C TYR A 146 10.24 12.36 -1.47
N ALA A 147 11.40 12.01 -2.04
CA ALA A 147 11.45 11.23 -3.27
C ALA A 147 10.85 9.83 -3.06
N VAL A 148 10.52 9.15 -4.15
CA VAL A 148 10.08 7.75 -4.09
C VAL A 148 11.15 6.88 -3.44
N ASN A 149 10.74 6.04 -2.50
CA ASN A 149 11.61 5.10 -1.84
C ASN A 149 12.10 4.03 -2.83
N GLU A 150 13.38 3.65 -2.74
CA GLU A 150 14.02 2.70 -3.65
C GLU A 150 13.28 1.35 -3.73
N ALA A 151 12.77 0.83 -2.61
CA ALA A 151 12.07 -0.44 -2.58
C ALA A 151 10.65 -0.36 -3.15
N LEU A 152 9.96 0.79 -2.97
CA LEU A 152 8.69 1.03 -3.65
C LEU A 152 8.90 1.15 -5.16
N HIS A 153 9.91 1.92 -5.58
CA HIS A 153 10.24 2.07 -6.99
C HIS A 153 10.59 0.74 -7.66
N ALA A 154 11.40 -0.11 -7.00
CA ALA A 154 11.73 -1.45 -7.49
C ALA A 154 10.47 -2.31 -7.65
N LEU A 155 9.59 -2.34 -6.64
CA LEU A 155 8.35 -3.11 -6.72
C LEU A 155 7.46 -2.64 -7.88
N VAL A 156 7.24 -1.32 -7.99
CA VAL A 156 6.42 -0.74 -9.06
C VAL A 156 7.01 -1.09 -10.42
N LYS A 157 8.34 -0.98 -10.57
CA LYS A 157 9.03 -1.37 -11.79
C LYS A 157 8.78 -2.83 -12.13
N ASP A 158 8.95 -3.75 -11.19
CA ASP A 158 8.81 -5.19 -11.44
C ASP A 158 7.36 -5.53 -11.85
N VAL A 159 6.38 -4.99 -11.12
CA VAL A 159 4.95 -5.21 -11.35
C VAL A 159 4.49 -4.66 -12.69
N LEU A 160 4.93 -3.45 -13.07
CA LEU A 160 4.52 -2.80 -14.32
C LEU A 160 5.31 -3.28 -15.54
N SER A 161 6.45 -3.94 -15.35
CA SER A 161 7.27 -4.47 -16.46
C SER A 161 6.79 -5.82 -17.00
N ASP A 162 6.03 -6.60 -16.22
CA ASP A 162 5.50 -7.88 -16.68
C ASP A 162 4.28 -7.65 -17.59
N ALA A 163 4.22 -8.32 -18.75
CA ALA A 163 3.14 -8.17 -19.74
C ALA A 163 1.81 -8.81 -19.32
N ARG A 164 1.78 -9.65 -18.29
CA ARG A 164 0.59 -10.36 -17.84
C ARG A 164 -0.19 -9.53 -16.83
N TRP A 165 -1.49 -9.37 -17.06
CA TRP A 165 -2.36 -8.56 -16.21
C TRP A 165 -2.50 -9.13 -14.80
N ASP A 166 -2.48 -10.46 -14.64
CA ASP A 166 -2.67 -11.12 -13.34
C ASP A 166 -1.45 -10.92 -12.43
N ILE A 167 -0.25 -10.83 -13.01
CA ILE A 167 0.98 -10.44 -12.32
C ILE A 167 0.88 -8.99 -11.83
N ALA A 168 0.45 -8.09 -12.72
CA ALA A 168 0.25 -6.69 -12.38
C ALA A 168 -0.80 -6.51 -11.26
N ALA A 169 -1.92 -7.22 -11.36
CA ALA A 169 -2.98 -7.21 -10.36
C ALA A 169 -2.53 -7.83 -9.01
N LEU A 170 -1.77 -8.92 -9.04
CA LEU A 170 -1.24 -9.53 -7.81
C LEU A 170 -0.28 -8.57 -7.09
N GLY A 171 0.63 -7.94 -7.81
CA GLY A 171 1.54 -6.96 -7.24
C GLY A 171 0.82 -5.71 -6.71
N MET A 172 -0.05 -5.11 -7.52
CA MET A 172 -0.70 -3.85 -7.17
C MET A 172 -1.85 -4.04 -6.18
N GLN A 173 -2.85 -4.85 -6.53
CA GLN A 173 -4.12 -4.92 -5.78
C GLN A 173 -3.98 -5.71 -4.47
N ILE A 174 -3.16 -6.77 -4.49
CA ILE A 174 -3.03 -7.69 -3.34
C ILE A 174 -1.88 -7.30 -2.43
N VAL A 175 -0.77 -6.78 -2.96
CA VAL A 175 0.38 -6.37 -2.13
C VAL A 175 0.34 -4.87 -1.84
N VAL A 176 0.38 -3.99 -2.85
CA VAL A 176 0.51 -2.54 -2.64
C VAL A 176 -0.75 -1.96 -2.01
N GLU A 177 -1.92 -2.14 -2.62
CA GLU A 177 -3.19 -1.54 -2.16
C GLU A 177 -3.67 -2.13 -0.84
N ALA A 178 -3.56 -3.45 -0.64
CA ALA A 178 -3.92 -4.06 0.64
C ALA A 178 -3.06 -3.52 1.79
N LEU A 179 -1.78 -3.30 1.54
CA LEU A 179 -0.88 -2.66 2.49
C LEU A 179 -1.25 -1.19 2.70
N ALA A 180 -1.52 -0.44 1.63
CA ALA A 180 -1.91 0.97 1.67
C ALA A 180 -3.20 1.15 2.47
N MET A 181 -4.23 0.33 2.22
CA MET A 181 -5.48 0.28 2.98
C MET A 181 -5.24 0.16 4.48
N ALA A 182 -4.33 -0.72 4.89
CA ALA A 182 -4.00 -0.90 6.30
C ALA A 182 -3.28 0.33 6.87
N ALA A 183 -2.32 0.89 6.13
CA ALA A 183 -1.59 2.09 6.53
C ALA A 183 -2.50 3.32 6.65
N PHE A 184 -3.42 3.53 5.71
CA PHE A 184 -4.41 4.62 5.76
C PHE A 184 -5.35 4.50 6.97
N ARG A 185 -5.73 3.28 7.34
CA ARG A 185 -6.55 3.05 8.56
C ARG A 185 -5.80 3.38 9.85
N LEU A 186 -4.47 3.39 9.84
CA LEU A 186 -3.64 3.82 10.97
C LEU A 186 -3.38 5.33 10.99
N ALA A 187 -3.91 6.09 10.04
CA ALA A 187 -3.70 7.54 9.97
C ALA A 187 -4.17 8.28 11.22
N GLY A 188 -5.25 7.82 11.86
CA GLY A 188 -5.79 8.44 13.08
C GLY A 188 -4.80 8.45 14.26
N THR A 189 -3.88 7.48 14.32
CA THR A 189 -2.85 7.37 15.37
C THR A 189 -1.46 7.79 14.90
N THR A 190 -1.23 7.85 13.59
CA THR A 190 0.09 8.12 13.00
C THR A 190 0.26 9.57 12.57
N PHE A 191 -0.80 10.21 12.08
CA PHE A 191 -0.75 11.58 11.55
C PHE A 191 -1.23 12.60 12.56
N HIS A 192 -0.79 13.84 12.42
CA HIS A 192 -0.88 14.87 13.46
C HIS A 192 -1.75 16.06 13.08
N ASP A 193 -2.28 16.12 11.85
CA ASP A 193 -3.22 17.15 11.42
C ASP A 193 -4.56 16.55 10.93
N PRO A 194 -5.68 17.29 11.10
CA PRO A 194 -7.01 16.80 10.74
C PRO A 194 -7.22 16.63 9.23
N LEU A 195 -6.53 17.43 8.39
CA LEU A 195 -6.72 17.41 6.95
C LEU A 195 -6.24 16.08 6.36
N ILE A 196 -4.99 15.67 6.64
CA ILE A 196 -4.46 14.40 6.11
C ILE A 196 -5.18 13.19 6.69
N ARG A 197 -5.63 13.25 7.94
CA ARG A 197 -6.46 12.21 8.56
C ARG A 197 -7.79 12.04 7.81
N ARG A 198 -8.41 13.16 7.38
CA ARG A 198 -9.64 13.11 6.59
C ARG A 198 -9.39 12.55 5.19
N VAL A 199 -8.33 13.01 4.52
CA VAL A 199 -7.90 12.49 3.21
C VAL A 199 -7.74 10.98 3.27
N THR A 200 -6.90 10.49 4.18
CA THR A 200 -6.62 9.04 4.30
C THR A 200 -7.83 8.22 4.73
N THR A 201 -8.79 8.80 5.48
CA THR A 201 -10.06 8.12 5.79
C THR A 201 -10.90 7.88 4.53
N LEU A 202 -10.96 8.87 3.62
CA LEU A 202 -11.71 8.74 2.37
C LEU A 202 -11.01 7.76 1.42
N VAL A 203 -9.69 7.90 1.25
CA VAL A 203 -8.87 6.98 0.45
C VAL A 203 -8.98 5.53 0.97
N ALA A 204 -8.89 5.30 2.28
CA ALA A 204 -9.03 3.95 2.86
C ALA A 204 -10.38 3.26 2.58
N ARG A 205 -11.44 4.04 2.31
CA ARG A 205 -12.75 3.51 1.90
C ARG A 205 -12.70 3.01 0.46
N ASP A 206 -11.98 3.71 -0.40
CA ASP A 206 -11.81 3.37 -1.81
C ASP A 206 -10.88 2.16 -1.95
N GLU A 207 -9.75 2.14 -1.25
CA GLU A 207 -8.82 0.99 -1.25
C GLU A 207 -9.47 -0.32 -0.80
N ALA A 208 -10.43 -0.27 0.12
CA ALA A 208 -11.17 -1.47 0.52
C ALA A 208 -11.95 -2.10 -0.65
N ARG A 209 -12.40 -1.27 -1.60
CA ARG A 209 -13.03 -1.73 -2.83
C ARG A 209 -11.99 -2.25 -3.82
N HIS A 210 -10.86 -1.57 -3.99
CA HIS A 210 -9.81 -1.99 -4.92
C HIS A 210 -9.25 -3.37 -4.55
N VAL A 211 -8.92 -3.58 -3.27
CA VAL A 211 -8.50 -4.90 -2.76
C VAL A 211 -9.58 -5.97 -2.98
N SER A 212 -10.86 -5.62 -2.75
CA SER A 212 -11.97 -6.55 -3.00
C SER A 212 -12.10 -6.91 -4.48
N PHE A 213 -11.87 -5.95 -5.37
CA PHE A 213 -11.83 -6.16 -6.81
C PHE A 213 -10.68 -7.10 -7.20
N GLY A 214 -9.45 -6.83 -6.74
CA GLY A 214 -8.29 -7.69 -6.99
C GLY A 214 -8.51 -9.13 -6.51
N VAL A 215 -9.09 -9.31 -5.32
CA VAL A 215 -9.44 -10.64 -4.81
C VAL A 215 -10.44 -11.35 -5.72
N LEU A 216 -11.51 -10.66 -6.16
CA LEU A 216 -12.52 -11.26 -7.04
C LEU A 216 -11.94 -11.61 -8.41
N ALA A 217 -11.14 -10.72 -9.00
CA ALA A 217 -10.55 -10.91 -10.32
C ALA A 217 -9.51 -12.04 -10.35
N LEU A 218 -8.66 -12.16 -9.33
CA LEU A 218 -7.59 -13.16 -9.30
C LEU A 218 -8.04 -14.54 -8.81
N ARG A 219 -9.10 -14.62 -8.00
CA ARG A 219 -9.52 -15.87 -7.37
C ARG A 219 -9.92 -16.94 -8.39
N GLU A 220 -10.57 -16.57 -9.49
CA GLU A 220 -10.96 -17.54 -10.53
C GLU A 220 -9.74 -18.00 -11.32
N VAL A 221 -8.90 -17.06 -11.74
CA VAL A 221 -7.68 -17.33 -12.52
C VAL A 221 -6.71 -18.24 -11.76
N HIS A 222 -6.49 -17.98 -10.47
CA HIS A 222 -5.53 -18.71 -9.67
C HIS A 222 -5.95 -20.16 -9.36
N ARG A 223 -7.24 -20.50 -9.49
CA ARG A 223 -7.72 -21.88 -9.31
C ARG A 223 -7.32 -22.79 -10.45
N GLU A 224 -7.03 -22.23 -11.61
CA GLU A 224 -6.70 -22.97 -12.83
C GLU A 224 -5.19 -23.19 -12.99
N PHE A 225 -4.37 -22.54 -12.16
CA PHE A 225 -2.91 -22.58 -12.29
C PHE A 225 -2.30 -23.95 -11.99
N GLY A 226 -1.34 -24.33 -12.83
CA GLY A 226 -0.44 -25.44 -12.58
C GLY A 226 0.55 -25.16 -11.44
N SER A 227 1.31 -26.19 -11.06
CA SER A 227 2.32 -26.07 -9.99
C SER A 227 3.40 -25.03 -10.30
N ALA A 228 3.82 -24.92 -11.56
CA ALA A 228 4.84 -23.97 -12.01
C ALA A 228 4.35 -22.51 -11.93
N GLU A 229 3.16 -22.22 -12.46
CA GLU A 229 2.55 -20.89 -12.41
C GLU A 229 2.31 -20.45 -10.96
N ARG A 230 1.84 -21.37 -10.12
CA ARG A 230 1.67 -21.11 -8.69
C ARG A 230 2.99 -20.76 -8.02
N ALA A 231 4.06 -21.52 -8.27
CA ALA A 231 5.38 -21.25 -7.70
C ALA A 231 5.90 -19.86 -8.11
N GLU A 232 5.67 -19.45 -9.36
CA GLU A 232 6.01 -18.11 -9.84
C GLU A 232 5.26 -17.02 -9.08
N ARG A 233 3.96 -17.19 -8.80
CA ARG A 233 3.18 -16.21 -8.01
C ARG A 233 3.63 -16.19 -6.55
N GLU A 234 4.04 -17.34 -5.98
CA GLU A 234 4.64 -17.38 -4.64
C GLU A 234 5.95 -16.59 -4.58
N ASP A 235 6.82 -16.73 -5.59
CA ASP A 235 8.08 -16.00 -5.66
C ASP A 235 7.84 -14.49 -5.76
N LEU A 236 6.94 -14.06 -6.65
CA LEU A 236 6.56 -12.65 -6.76
C LEU A 236 6.08 -12.07 -5.42
N VAL A 237 5.19 -12.78 -4.72
CA VAL A 237 4.65 -12.32 -3.43
C VAL A 237 5.76 -12.17 -2.39
N LEU A 238 6.70 -13.10 -2.35
CA LEU A 238 7.81 -13.07 -1.39
C LEU A 238 8.80 -11.95 -1.70
N ASP A 239 9.10 -11.72 -2.97
CA ASP A 239 9.96 -10.62 -3.42
C ASP A 239 9.31 -9.27 -3.13
N ALA A 240 8.03 -9.12 -3.47
CA ALA A 240 7.25 -7.92 -3.17
C ALA A 240 7.17 -7.67 -1.65
N ALA A 241 6.99 -8.72 -0.85
CA ALA A 241 6.97 -8.61 0.59
C ALA A 241 8.33 -8.19 1.17
N ALA A 242 9.43 -8.70 0.63
CA ALA A 242 10.78 -8.30 1.04
C ALA A 242 11.05 -6.81 0.72
N LEU A 243 10.60 -6.34 -0.45
CA LEU A 243 10.69 -4.92 -0.83
C LEU A 243 9.83 -4.05 0.09
N MET A 244 8.58 -4.43 0.36
CA MET A 244 7.71 -3.67 1.26
C MET A 244 8.22 -3.67 2.69
N ARG A 245 8.81 -4.76 3.18
CA ARG A 245 9.51 -4.78 4.47
C ARG A 245 10.64 -3.74 4.48
N ARG A 246 11.49 -3.73 3.44
CA ARG A 246 12.62 -2.79 3.33
C ARG A 246 12.17 -1.34 3.29
N ARG A 247 11.07 -1.03 2.59
CA ARG A 247 10.44 0.30 2.54
C ARG A 247 10.17 0.84 3.94
N PHE A 248 9.65 0.02 4.86
CA PHE A 248 9.35 0.41 6.25
C PHE A 248 10.53 0.30 7.22
N LEU A 249 11.77 0.22 6.72
CA LEU A 249 12.98 0.40 7.55
C LEU A 249 13.44 1.85 7.61
N LEU A 250 12.75 2.76 6.90
CA LEU A 250 12.84 4.21 7.04
C LEU A 250 14.24 4.80 6.75
N GLY A 251 15.03 4.15 5.89
CA GLY A 251 16.37 4.58 5.50
C GLY A 251 16.47 6.09 5.20
N ASP A 252 15.56 6.58 4.35
CA ASP A 252 15.53 7.97 3.89
C ASP A 252 15.24 8.96 5.03
N VAL A 253 14.43 8.55 6.03
CA VAL A 253 14.09 9.37 7.20
C VAL A 253 15.27 9.45 8.15
N TRP A 254 15.97 8.33 8.37
CA TRP A 254 17.18 8.30 9.18
C TRP A 254 18.24 9.25 8.63
N GLU A 255 18.49 9.17 7.32
CA GLU A 255 19.46 10.04 6.64
C GLU A 255 19.06 11.52 6.74
N ARG A 256 17.79 11.86 6.51
CA ARG A 256 17.31 13.25 6.63
C ARG A 256 17.46 13.81 8.05
N LEU A 257 17.37 12.95 9.06
CA LEU A 257 17.52 13.32 10.47
C LEU A 257 18.97 13.22 10.96
N ASP A 258 19.96 13.12 10.06
CA ASP A 258 21.39 12.99 10.40
C ASP A 258 21.70 11.78 11.30
N VAL A 259 20.94 10.69 11.14
CA VAL A 259 21.21 9.38 11.76
C VAL A 259 21.90 8.50 10.73
N ASP A 260 22.96 7.79 11.11
CA ASP A 260 23.60 6.78 10.25
C ASP A 260 22.55 5.80 9.71
N ARG A 261 22.40 5.73 8.37
CA ARG A 261 21.38 4.94 7.70
C ARG A 261 21.40 3.49 8.18
N ALA A 262 22.60 2.91 8.30
CA ALA A 262 22.74 1.51 8.67
C ALA A 262 22.32 1.26 10.12
N ALA A 263 22.66 2.14 11.06
CA ALA A 263 22.21 2.08 12.44
C ALA A 263 20.70 2.26 12.57
N GLY A 264 20.12 3.24 11.88
CA GLY A 264 18.67 3.47 11.86
C GLY A 264 17.89 2.29 11.28
N VAL A 265 18.35 1.73 10.16
CA VAL A 265 17.75 0.53 9.54
C VAL A 265 17.84 -0.69 10.45
N ARG A 266 18.99 -0.92 11.11
CA ARG A 266 19.13 -2.01 12.10
C ARG A 266 18.16 -1.83 13.26
N TYR A 267 18.09 -0.61 13.81
CA TYR A 267 17.16 -0.26 14.87
C TYR A 267 15.71 -0.52 14.45
N ALA A 268 15.29 0.00 13.29
CA ALA A 268 13.95 -0.18 12.77
C ALA A 268 13.59 -1.65 12.54
N ALA A 269 14.57 -2.48 12.14
CA ALA A 269 14.37 -3.89 11.90
C ALA A 269 14.07 -4.67 13.20
N SER A 270 14.66 -4.28 14.33
CA SER A 270 14.53 -4.99 15.61
C SER A 270 13.59 -4.33 16.62
N ASP A 271 13.30 -3.04 16.49
CA ASP A 271 12.44 -2.34 17.46
C ASP A 271 11.02 -2.91 17.47
N ARG A 272 10.51 -3.15 18.68
CA ARG A 272 9.20 -3.80 18.87
C ARG A 272 8.06 -2.98 18.30
N ALA A 273 8.10 -1.65 18.43
CA ALA A 273 7.02 -0.80 17.93
C ALA A 273 7.02 -0.75 16.40
N MET A 274 8.20 -0.64 15.78
CA MET A 274 8.31 -0.64 14.32
C MET A 274 8.02 -2.01 13.69
N VAL A 275 8.42 -3.12 14.33
CA VAL A 275 8.02 -4.48 13.93
C VAL A 275 6.51 -4.64 14.03
N ALA A 276 5.90 -4.22 15.14
CA ALA A 276 4.45 -4.30 15.32
C ALA A 276 3.70 -3.51 14.23
N TYR A 277 4.13 -2.28 13.93
CA TYR A 277 3.55 -1.49 12.84
C TYR A 277 3.61 -2.23 11.50
N ARG A 278 4.78 -2.77 11.14
CA ARG A 278 4.96 -3.53 9.88
C ARG A 278 4.03 -4.74 9.81
N ARG A 279 3.93 -5.53 10.89
CA ARG A 279 3.00 -6.66 10.98
C ARG A 279 1.55 -6.22 10.83
N THR A 280 1.16 -5.13 11.50
CA THR A 280 -0.21 -4.59 11.40
C THR A 280 -0.55 -4.20 9.96
N VAL A 281 0.32 -3.47 9.26
CA VAL A 281 0.03 -3.08 7.87
C VAL A 281 0.01 -4.29 6.93
N PHE A 282 0.80 -5.33 7.21
CA PHE A 282 0.80 -6.56 6.40
C PHE A 282 -0.41 -7.47 6.61
N THR A 283 -1.18 -7.32 7.70
CA THR A 283 -2.34 -8.20 7.97
C THR A 283 -3.34 -8.26 6.82
N ARG A 284 -3.52 -7.15 6.10
CA ARG A 284 -4.43 -7.09 4.95
C ARG A 284 -3.88 -7.77 3.71
N VAL A 285 -2.57 -7.69 3.47
CA VAL A 285 -1.89 -8.48 2.43
C VAL A 285 -2.07 -9.98 2.72
N VAL A 286 -1.80 -10.41 3.96
CA VAL A 286 -1.97 -11.80 4.39
C VAL A 286 -3.41 -12.28 4.20
N SER A 287 -4.39 -11.46 4.59
CA SER A 287 -5.80 -11.77 4.37
C SER A 287 -6.13 -11.88 2.89
N ALA A 288 -5.68 -10.95 2.05
CA ALA A 288 -5.95 -10.97 0.62
C ALA A 288 -5.35 -12.21 -0.06
N LEU A 289 -4.10 -12.56 0.26
CA LEU A 289 -3.43 -13.78 -0.19
C LEU A 289 -4.20 -15.07 0.18
N ASP A 290 -4.80 -15.12 1.38
CA ASP A 290 -5.63 -16.25 1.81
C ASP A 290 -6.90 -16.38 0.95
N HIS A 291 -7.56 -15.26 0.62
CA HIS A 291 -8.79 -15.26 -0.18
C HIS A 291 -8.60 -15.68 -1.64
N ILE A 292 -7.37 -15.56 -2.16
CA ILE A 292 -6.97 -16.00 -3.51
C ILE A 292 -6.18 -17.31 -3.50
N ASP A 293 -6.23 -18.07 -2.40
CA ASP A 293 -5.59 -19.38 -2.25
C ASP A 293 -4.05 -19.38 -2.45
N LEU A 294 -3.39 -18.24 -2.23
CA LEU A 294 -1.94 -18.03 -2.43
C LEU A 294 -1.15 -17.92 -1.12
N LEU A 295 -1.80 -17.89 0.04
CA LEU A 295 -1.15 -18.02 1.36
C LEU A 295 -0.74 -19.47 1.64
N THR A 296 0.18 -20.00 0.84
CA THR A 296 0.68 -21.37 0.96
C THR A 296 1.62 -21.53 2.15
N ASP A 297 2.00 -22.76 2.47
CA ASP A 297 2.97 -23.02 3.53
C ASP A 297 4.32 -22.34 3.23
N ARG A 298 4.74 -22.33 1.95
CA ARG A 298 5.95 -21.61 1.49
C ARG A 298 5.83 -20.10 1.70
N VAL A 299 4.72 -19.51 1.24
CA VAL A 299 4.51 -18.06 1.37
C VAL A 299 4.43 -17.67 2.85
N ARG A 300 3.71 -18.44 3.67
CA ARG A 300 3.61 -18.22 5.12
C ARG A 300 4.99 -18.27 5.79
N GLN A 301 5.80 -19.30 5.52
CA GLN A 301 7.16 -19.40 6.06
C GLN A 301 8.07 -18.26 5.57
N GLY A 302 7.89 -17.79 4.33
CA GLY A 302 8.63 -16.64 3.83
C GLY A 302 8.24 -15.34 4.52
N LEU A 303 6.94 -15.07 4.67
CA LEU A 303 6.43 -13.90 5.40
C LEU A 303 6.84 -13.91 6.88
N ASP A 304 6.88 -15.08 7.51
CA ASP A 304 7.37 -15.25 8.89
C ASP A 304 8.85 -14.88 9.03
N ARG A 305 9.71 -15.39 8.12
CA ARG A 305 11.14 -15.04 8.06
C ARG A 305 11.40 -13.55 7.80
N LEU A 306 10.41 -12.84 7.26
CA LEU A 306 10.45 -11.40 7.03
C LEU A 306 9.88 -10.60 8.22
N ASP A 307 9.46 -11.25 9.31
CA ASP A 307 8.76 -10.64 10.45
C ASP A 307 7.43 -9.97 10.08
N LEU A 308 6.75 -10.44 9.03
CA LEU A 308 5.52 -9.84 8.50
C LEU A 308 4.24 -10.54 8.97
N LEU A 309 4.34 -11.71 9.60
CA LEU A 309 3.22 -12.38 10.24
C LEU A 309 3.05 -11.94 11.69
N GLY A 310 1.79 -11.85 12.14
CA GLY A 310 1.44 -11.55 13.53
C GLY A 310 0.65 -12.69 14.17
N ASP A 311 0.46 -12.62 15.49
CA ASP A 311 -0.13 -13.71 16.31
C ASP A 311 -1.59 -14.08 15.94
N GLY A 312 -2.26 -13.28 15.10
CA GLY A 312 -3.62 -13.49 14.61
C GLY A 312 -3.73 -13.82 13.11
N SER A 313 -2.64 -14.17 12.43
CA SER A 313 -2.69 -14.54 11.01
C SER A 313 -3.58 -15.78 10.79
N PRO A 314 -4.39 -15.84 9.71
CA PRO A 314 -5.35 -16.93 9.49
C PRO A 314 -4.68 -18.30 9.65
N VAL A 315 -5.23 -19.23 10.42
CA VAL A 315 -4.71 -20.61 10.48
C VAL A 315 -5.34 -21.38 9.33
N ARG A 316 -4.54 -22.16 8.59
CA ARG A 316 -5.02 -22.96 7.46
C ARG A 316 -6.16 -23.86 7.94
N ARG A 317 -7.36 -23.72 7.37
CA ARG A 317 -8.43 -24.69 7.58
C ARG A 317 -8.00 -25.99 6.87
N PRO A 318 -8.10 -27.18 7.52
CA PRO A 318 -7.81 -28.43 6.85
C PRO A 318 -8.70 -28.51 5.60
N ARG A 319 -8.08 -28.81 4.45
CA ARG A 319 -8.85 -29.08 3.23
C ARG A 319 -9.68 -30.33 3.54
N GLY A 320 -11.00 -30.17 3.60
CA GLY A 320 -11.91 -31.31 3.74
C GLY A 320 -11.61 -32.31 2.62
N GLY A 321 -11.37 -33.56 3.02
CA GLY A 321 -11.19 -34.68 2.10
C GLY A 321 -12.50 -35.11 1.45
#